data_AF-A0A3M2M4J0-F1
#
_entry.id   AF-A0A3M2M4J0-F1
#
_cell.length_a   1.000
_cell.length_b   1.000
_cell.length_c   1.000
_cell.angle_alpha   90.00
_cell.angle_beta   90.00
_cell.angle_gamma   90.00
#
_symmetry.space_group_name_H-M   'P 1'
#
loop_
_entity.id
_entity.type
_entity.pdbx_description
1 polymer ?
#
loop_
_entity_poly.entity_id
_entity_poly.type
_entity_poly.pdbx_seq_one_letter_code
_entity_poly.pdbx_strand_id
1 'polypeptide(L)'
;MRERLEAYAPGATRGAELKGDSLLSPRGWAIAVAPPEHAGGHHYDVVAFPDVSVQPDVPCFRDCAVAVAGDPRQAADAWTQTAGACLLELVSAGDGDFAGRVGPSGEQGVPGWSSIISGVLGYGMDEGENERLQAALIEANVLHRIADALGPALESPFFNGVRIFYGGAPGSMTCEVRVNGEYDEAASAAMAALGLPEPTAFTVVRLFALLLPASADDTDDTDDHHGHSCGCSCGGHLDPEHPGFEISEPHLLAELSPEERARRIRTDTDVLKIAKDVGNFLKVRLPIRLDDGRTVVYLLWVYLRAEVADELVRRVNDSDIEGFRFEGLLCNTVEPWGEDVLRAPVVLGGQRVNPDGSLRYSEILESSDPLLSRILTETWPAEDVLGDRDPRLRTP
;
A
#
# COMPACT_ATOMS: atom_id res chain seq x y z
N MET A 1 1.46 1.10 -15.78
CA MET A 1 0.48 1.13 -14.69
C MET A 1 -0.25 2.46 -14.55
N ARG A 2 0.44 3.59 -14.31
CA ARG A 2 -0.19 4.92 -14.11
C ARG A 2 -1.29 5.26 -15.14
N GLU A 3 -0.96 5.22 -16.43
CA GLU A 3 -1.92 5.56 -17.51
C GLU A 3 -3.19 4.68 -17.47
N ARG A 4 -3.04 3.40 -17.12
CA ARG A 4 -4.18 2.46 -17.09
C ARG A 4 -5.07 2.67 -15.87
N LEU A 5 -4.46 2.89 -14.70
CA LEU A 5 -5.21 3.27 -13.50
C LEU A 5 -5.96 4.59 -13.68
N GLU A 6 -5.33 5.59 -14.30
CA GLU A 6 -5.99 6.88 -14.56
C GLU A 6 -7.13 6.75 -15.58
N ALA A 7 -6.98 5.89 -16.59
CA ALA A 7 -8.04 5.61 -17.55
C ALA A 7 -9.21 4.83 -16.91
N TYR A 8 -8.91 3.92 -15.99
CA TYR A 8 -9.89 3.08 -15.30
C TYR A 8 -10.63 3.85 -14.19
N ALA A 9 -9.90 4.66 -13.41
CA ALA A 9 -10.42 5.50 -12.33
C ALA A 9 -9.83 6.92 -12.45
N PRO A 10 -10.51 7.83 -13.19
CA PRO A 10 -10.03 9.19 -13.39
C PRO A 10 -9.77 9.93 -12.08
N GLY A 11 -8.58 10.51 -11.94
CA GLY A 11 -8.10 11.20 -10.74
C GLY A 11 -7.47 10.29 -9.70
N ALA A 12 -7.52 8.96 -9.84
CA ALA A 12 -6.89 8.05 -8.89
C ALA A 12 -5.38 8.26 -8.80
N THR A 13 -4.72 8.62 -9.92
CA THR A 13 -3.27 8.82 -9.95
C THR A 13 -2.86 10.29 -9.85
N ARG A 14 -3.79 11.19 -9.48
CA ARG A 14 -3.51 12.62 -9.37
C ARG A 14 -2.41 12.88 -8.34
N GLY A 15 -1.31 13.48 -8.81
CA GLY A 15 -0.13 13.77 -7.99
C GLY A 15 0.75 12.56 -7.72
N ALA A 16 0.45 11.38 -8.29
CA ALA A 16 1.29 10.21 -8.12
C ALA A 16 2.62 10.36 -8.89
N GLU A 17 3.72 9.94 -8.25
CA GLU A 17 5.07 10.08 -8.75
C GLU A 17 5.67 8.73 -9.14
N LEU A 18 6.54 8.72 -10.14
CA LEU A 18 7.22 7.51 -10.59
C LEU A 18 8.63 7.58 -10.03
N LYS A 19 8.99 6.64 -9.17
CA LYS A 19 10.32 6.53 -8.57
C LYS A 19 10.85 5.14 -8.86
N GLY A 20 11.78 5.04 -9.80
CA GLY A 20 12.24 3.75 -10.33
C GLY A 20 11.08 2.92 -10.88
N ASP A 21 10.95 1.69 -10.42
CA ASP A 21 9.90 0.75 -10.80
C ASP A 21 8.61 0.86 -9.96
N SER A 22 8.48 1.95 -9.18
CA SER A 22 7.36 2.19 -8.28
C SER A 22 6.56 3.44 -8.65
N LEU A 23 5.23 3.33 -8.55
CA LEU A 23 4.28 4.44 -8.60
C LEU A 23 3.81 4.74 -7.17
N LEU A 24 4.15 5.92 -6.67
CA LEU A 24 3.81 6.37 -5.32
C LEU A 24 2.65 7.36 -5.39
N SER A 25 1.61 7.13 -4.62
CA SER A 25 0.48 8.05 -4.51
C SER A 25 0.63 8.96 -3.30
N PRO A 26 0.32 10.27 -3.42
CA PRO A 26 0.25 11.17 -2.27
C PRO A 26 -0.87 10.79 -1.30
N ARG A 27 -1.74 9.83 -1.67
CA ARG A 27 -2.82 9.31 -0.85
C ARG A 27 -2.40 8.11 0.02
N GLY A 28 -1.10 7.82 0.12
CA GLY A 28 -0.58 6.79 1.02
C GLY A 28 -0.63 5.37 0.49
N TRP A 29 -0.86 5.16 -0.81
CA TRP A 29 -0.72 3.85 -1.46
C TRP A 29 0.43 3.85 -2.47
N ALA A 30 0.97 2.67 -2.77
CA ALA A 30 2.01 2.49 -3.76
C ALA A 30 1.79 1.21 -4.60
N ILE A 31 2.40 1.18 -5.78
CA ILE A 31 2.49 -0.01 -6.63
C ILE A 31 3.91 -0.13 -7.13
N ALA A 32 4.51 -1.31 -7.03
CA ALA A 32 5.85 -1.59 -7.53
C ALA A 32 5.82 -2.77 -8.50
N VAL A 33 6.71 -2.76 -9.48
CA VAL A 33 7.05 -3.95 -10.26
C VAL A 33 8.25 -4.62 -9.58
N ALA A 34 8.07 -5.84 -9.09
CA ALA A 34 9.13 -6.62 -8.48
C ALA A 34 10.01 -7.28 -9.57
N PRO A 35 11.27 -7.61 -9.25
CA PRO A 35 12.07 -8.50 -10.10
C PRO A 35 11.30 -9.79 -10.38
N PRO A 36 11.38 -10.35 -11.59
CA PRO A 36 10.65 -11.56 -11.94
C PRO A 36 11.14 -12.73 -11.08
N GLU A 37 10.26 -13.24 -10.21
CA GLU A 37 10.57 -14.40 -9.35
C GLU A 37 10.22 -15.71 -10.07
N HIS A 38 9.21 -15.67 -10.95
CA HIS A 38 8.72 -16.85 -11.66
C HIS A 38 8.31 -16.49 -13.10
N ALA A 39 8.84 -17.23 -14.08
CA ALA A 39 8.61 -17.09 -15.53
C ALA A 39 9.38 -15.97 -16.28
N GLY A 40 9.57 -16.17 -17.59
CA GLY A 40 10.47 -15.39 -18.46
C GLY A 40 10.03 -13.95 -18.74
N GLY A 41 10.75 -13.25 -19.64
CA GLY A 41 10.71 -11.78 -19.84
C GLY A 41 9.40 -11.11 -20.31
N HIS A 42 8.26 -11.80 -20.22
CA HIS A 42 6.92 -11.24 -20.48
C HIS A 42 5.99 -11.31 -19.25
N HIS A 43 6.52 -11.74 -18.10
CA HIS A 43 5.82 -11.83 -16.83
C HIS A 43 6.22 -10.66 -15.93
N TYR A 44 5.24 -9.96 -15.38
CA TYR A 44 5.44 -8.82 -14.49
C TYR A 44 4.84 -9.15 -13.14
N ASP A 45 5.70 -9.29 -12.13
CA ASP A 45 5.28 -9.41 -10.74
C ASP A 45 5.00 -8.00 -10.20
N VAL A 46 3.77 -7.76 -9.79
CA VAL A 46 3.29 -6.46 -9.32
C VAL A 46 2.91 -6.58 -7.86
N VAL A 47 3.46 -5.69 -7.05
CA VAL A 47 3.16 -5.60 -5.62
C VAL A 47 2.39 -4.32 -5.37
N ALA A 48 1.23 -4.42 -4.73
CA ALA A 48 0.44 -3.29 -4.30
C ALA A 48 0.56 -3.09 -2.78
N PHE A 49 0.69 -1.83 -2.38
CA PHE A 49 0.75 -1.38 -0.99
C PHE A 49 -0.43 -0.44 -0.75
N PRO A 50 -1.56 -0.93 -0.21
CA PRO A 50 -2.75 -0.11 0.02
C PRO A 50 -2.54 0.98 1.06
N ASP A 51 -1.61 0.76 1.99
CA ASP A 51 -1.24 1.73 3.02
C ASP A 51 0.25 1.63 3.31
N VAL A 52 1.05 2.53 2.72
CA VAL A 52 2.48 2.59 3.01
C VAL A 52 2.76 3.19 4.38
N SER A 53 1.81 3.81 5.08
CA SER A 53 2.08 4.46 6.37
C SER A 53 2.32 3.49 7.53
N VAL A 54 1.89 2.24 7.37
CA VAL A 54 2.08 1.16 8.35
C VAL A 54 3.48 0.56 8.21
N GLN A 55 4.23 0.54 9.31
CA GLN A 55 5.59 0.02 9.42
C GLN A 55 5.71 -0.91 10.64
N PRO A 56 6.75 -1.77 10.73
CA PRO A 56 7.69 -2.11 9.65
C PRO A 56 7.05 -3.00 8.56
N ASP A 57 5.96 -3.69 8.89
CA ASP A 57 5.30 -4.65 8.00
C ASP A 57 4.22 -3.95 7.17
N VAL A 58 4.64 -3.32 6.07
CA VAL A 58 3.71 -2.67 5.13
C VAL A 58 2.75 -3.73 4.58
N PRO A 59 1.43 -3.58 4.78
CA PRO A 59 0.45 -4.46 4.17
C PRO A 59 0.61 -4.41 2.66
N CYS A 60 0.87 -5.57 2.05
CA CYS A 60 1.01 -5.67 0.60
C CYS A 60 0.40 -6.95 0.09
N PHE A 61 -0.05 -6.90 -1.16
CA PHE A 61 -0.46 -8.11 -1.88
C PHE A 61 0.26 -8.17 -3.22
N ARG A 62 0.59 -9.39 -3.62
CA ARG A 62 1.26 -9.68 -4.88
C ARG A 62 0.29 -10.25 -5.88
N ASP A 63 0.48 -9.87 -7.11
CA ASP A 63 -0.14 -10.48 -8.27
C ASP A 63 0.86 -10.47 -9.43
N CYS A 64 0.61 -11.27 -10.46
CA CYS A 64 1.38 -11.20 -11.69
C CYS A 64 0.48 -10.96 -12.90
N ALA A 65 1.05 -10.30 -13.89
CA ALA A 65 0.39 -10.07 -15.17
C ALA A 65 1.33 -10.43 -16.32
N VAL A 66 0.76 -11.04 -17.35
CA VAL A 66 1.52 -11.49 -18.53
C VAL A 66 1.24 -10.55 -19.69
N ALA A 67 2.30 -10.11 -20.35
CA ALA A 67 2.22 -9.40 -21.61
C ALA A 67 1.93 -10.39 -22.75
N VAL A 68 0.66 -10.60 -23.05
CA VAL A 68 0.25 -11.37 -24.22
C VAL A 68 0.80 -10.67 -25.48
N ALA A 69 1.43 -11.45 -26.37
CA ALA A 69 2.17 -10.96 -27.54
C ALA A 69 3.32 -9.95 -27.23
N GLY A 70 3.79 -9.89 -25.98
CA GLY A 70 4.95 -9.07 -25.60
C GLY A 70 4.66 -7.58 -25.40
N ASP A 71 3.39 -7.16 -25.35
CA ASP A 71 3.01 -5.77 -25.03
C ASP A 71 2.75 -5.56 -23.52
N PRO A 72 3.68 -4.92 -22.77
CA PRO A 72 3.46 -4.61 -21.36
C PRO A 72 2.21 -3.78 -21.05
N ARG A 73 1.64 -3.07 -22.03
CA ARG A 73 0.37 -2.34 -21.82
C ARG A 73 -0.78 -3.30 -21.57
N GLN A 74 -0.78 -4.47 -22.21
CA GLN A 74 -1.81 -5.49 -21.99
C GLN A 74 -1.68 -6.12 -20.61
N ALA A 75 -0.45 -6.35 -20.13
CA ALA A 75 -0.21 -6.80 -18.75
C ALA A 75 -0.72 -5.76 -17.74
N ALA A 76 -0.43 -4.48 -17.97
CA ALA A 76 -0.92 -3.40 -17.12
C ALA A 76 -2.46 -3.30 -17.15
N ASP A 77 -3.09 -3.45 -18.31
CA ASP A 77 -4.56 -3.47 -18.45
C ASP A 77 -5.19 -4.63 -17.67
N ALA A 78 -4.56 -5.81 -17.73
CA ALA A 78 -5.02 -7.00 -17.03
C ALA A 78 -4.95 -6.87 -15.52
N TRP A 79 -3.81 -6.36 -15.05
CA TRP A 79 -3.62 -6.08 -13.65
C TRP A 79 -4.63 -5.02 -13.18
N THR A 80 -4.75 -3.89 -13.89
CA THR A 80 -5.65 -2.78 -13.53
C THR A 80 -7.11 -3.22 -13.42
N GLN A 81 -7.61 -4.03 -14.34
CA GLN A 81 -9.01 -4.48 -14.33
C GLN A 81 -9.29 -5.60 -13.30
N THR A 82 -8.26 -6.16 -12.68
CA THR A 82 -8.42 -7.19 -11.64
C THR A 82 -7.85 -6.73 -10.30
N ALA A 83 -6.58 -7.03 -10.01
CA ALA A 83 -5.91 -6.66 -8.77
C ALA A 83 -5.90 -5.14 -8.51
N GLY A 84 -5.75 -4.33 -9.56
CA GLY A 84 -5.84 -2.88 -9.48
C GLY A 84 -7.23 -2.36 -9.15
N ALA A 85 -8.29 -3.02 -9.62
CA ALA A 85 -9.67 -2.67 -9.29
C ALA A 85 -9.93 -2.94 -7.80
N CYS A 86 -9.46 -4.08 -7.28
CA CYS A 86 -9.51 -4.38 -5.84
C CYS A 86 -8.68 -3.39 -5.00
N LEU A 87 -7.49 -2.98 -5.47
CA LEU A 87 -6.70 -1.94 -4.82
C LEU A 87 -7.50 -0.63 -4.74
N LEU A 88 -8.05 -0.17 -5.86
CA LEU A 88 -8.79 1.08 -5.95
C LEU A 88 -10.00 1.06 -5.02
N GLU A 89 -10.78 -0.01 -5.06
CA GLU A 89 -11.93 -0.24 -4.17
C GLU A 89 -11.55 -0.19 -2.69
N LEU A 90 -10.40 -0.77 -2.33
CA LEU A 90 -9.87 -0.76 -0.97
C LEU A 90 -9.43 0.65 -0.53
N VAL A 91 -8.67 1.37 -1.36
CA VAL A 91 -8.09 2.68 -1.01
C VAL A 91 -9.07 3.85 -1.16
N SER A 92 -10.12 3.70 -1.97
CA SER A 92 -11.18 4.71 -2.11
C SER A 92 -12.29 4.58 -1.06
N ALA A 93 -12.31 3.47 -0.29
CA ALA A 93 -13.46 3.08 0.54
C ALA A 93 -14.76 3.11 -0.27
N GLY A 94 -14.71 2.57 -1.50
CA GLY A 94 -15.87 2.50 -2.39
C GLY A 94 -16.95 1.57 -1.84
N ASP A 95 -18.16 1.71 -2.39
CA ASP A 95 -19.30 0.80 -2.17
C ASP A 95 -19.56 -0.04 -3.44
N GLY A 96 -18.48 -0.58 -4.03
CA GLY A 96 -18.57 -1.36 -5.26
C GLY A 96 -18.35 -0.57 -6.55
N ASP A 97 -17.68 0.58 -6.49
CA ASP A 97 -17.42 1.43 -7.67
C ASP A 97 -16.44 0.79 -8.66
N PHE A 98 -15.48 0.01 -8.17
CA PHE A 98 -14.42 -0.61 -8.96
C PHE A 98 -14.43 -2.15 -8.86
N ALA A 99 -14.76 -2.68 -7.69
CA ALA A 99 -14.81 -4.12 -7.44
C ALA A 99 -15.94 -4.46 -6.46
N GLY A 100 -16.59 -5.61 -6.62
CA GLY A 100 -17.73 -5.98 -5.78
C GLY A 100 -17.32 -6.27 -4.34
N ARG A 101 -18.09 -5.77 -3.38
CA ARG A 101 -17.91 -6.07 -1.94
C ARG A 101 -18.89 -7.13 -1.49
N VAL A 102 -18.39 -8.12 -0.75
CA VAL A 102 -19.16 -9.22 -0.21
C VAL A 102 -18.79 -9.40 1.26
N GLY A 103 -19.76 -9.34 2.16
CA GLY A 103 -19.52 -9.53 3.60
C GLY A 103 -19.18 -10.99 3.96
N PRO A 104 -18.81 -11.25 5.23
CA PRO A 104 -18.33 -12.57 5.69
C PRO A 104 -19.32 -13.73 5.54
N SER A 105 -20.62 -13.44 5.49
CA SER A 105 -21.69 -14.42 5.27
C SER A 105 -22.20 -14.46 3.82
N GLY A 106 -21.57 -13.73 2.91
CA GLY A 106 -22.03 -13.59 1.54
C GLY A 106 -21.75 -14.82 0.70
N GLU A 107 -22.74 -15.22 -0.11
CA GLU A 107 -22.69 -16.46 -0.90
C GLU A 107 -21.66 -16.42 -2.04
N GLN A 108 -21.08 -15.26 -2.36
CA GLN A 108 -20.11 -15.09 -3.46
C GLN A 108 -18.66 -14.91 -2.96
N GLY A 109 -18.45 -14.80 -1.65
CA GLY A 109 -17.15 -14.58 -1.01
C GLY A 109 -16.63 -15.83 -0.31
N VAL A 110 -15.50 -15.67 0.40
CA VAL A 110 -14.97 -16.70 1.29
C VAL A 110 -15.67 -16.61 2.65
N PRO A 111 -16.35 -17.66 3.13
CA PRO A 111 -17.00 -17.64 4.44
C PRO A 111 -16.05 -17.22 5.57
N GLY A 112 -16.50 -16.29 6.42
CA GLY A 112 -15.71 -15.73 7.52
C GLY A 112 -14.79 -14.58 7.12
N TRP A 113 -14.78 -14.18 5.85
CA TRP A 113 -13.94 -13.08 5.33
C TRP A 113 -14.77 -12.06 4.56
N SER A 114 -14.51 -10.78 4.80
CA SER A 114 -15.00 -9.72 3.92
C SER A 114 -14.19 -9.76 2.62
N SER A 115 -14.85 -9.81 1.47
CA SER A 115 -14.21 -9.99 0.17
C SER A 115 -14.41 -8.77 -0.73
N ILE A 116 -13.33 -8.28 -1.33
CA ILE A 116 -13.36 -7.34 -2.46
C ILE A 116 -12.98 -8.11 -3.72
N ILE A 117 -13.92 -8.28 -4.65
CA ILE A 117 -13.81 -9.22 -5.76
C ILE A 117 -13.86 -8.44 -7.08
N SER A 118 -12.83 -8.58 -7.91
CA SER A 118 -12.83 -7.99 -9.25
C SER A 118 -13.86 -8.66 -10.16
N GLY A 119 -14.18 -8.00 -11.28
CA GLY A 119 -14.79 -8.71 -12.40
C GLY A 119 -13.91 -9.87 -12.88
N VAL A 120 -14.52 -10.85 -13.56
CA VAL A 120 -13.77 -11.86 -14.32
C VAL A 120 -13.38 -11.26 -15.66
N LEU A 121 -12.12 -11.45 -16.05
CA LEU A 121 -11.55 -10.86 -17.25
C LEU A 121 -11.01 -11.95 -18.18
N GLY A 122 -11.54 -12.01 -19.40
CA GLY A 122 -11.15 -12.97 -20.44
C GLY A 122 -10.18 -12.40 -21.47
N TYR A 123 -9.23 -13.24 -21.88
CA TYR A 123 -8.21 -12.95 -22.88
C TYR A 123 -8.14 -14.07 -23.90
N GLY A 124 -8.23 -13.68 -25.17
CA GLY A 124 -8.19 -14.59 -26.30
C GLY A 124 -8.56 -13.83 -27.55
N MET A 125 -8.21 -14.38 -28.72
CA MET A 125 -8.57 -13.77 -30.00
C MET A 125 -10.05 -13.96 -30.36
N ASP A 126 -10.72 -14.91 -29.70
CA ASP A 126 -12.14 -15.21 -29.89
C ASP A 126 -12.95 -14.60 -28.73
N GLU A 127 -13.68 -13.52 -29.03
CA GLU A 127 -14.48 -12.78 -28.06
C GLU A 127 -15.63 -13.62 -27.49
N GLY A 128 -16.28 -14.44 -28.32
CA GLY A 128 -17.38 -15.30 -27.87
C GLY A 128 -16.89 -16.40 -26.92
N GLU A 129 -15.69 -16.91 -27.17
CA GLU A 129 -15.05 -17.87 -26.26
C GLU A 129 -14.62 -17.22 -24.94
N ASN A 130 -14.10 -15.99 -25.00
CA ASN A 130 -13.77 -15.22 -23.80
C ASN A 130 -15.01 -15.00 -22.93
N GLU A 131 -16.13 -14.57 -23.52
CA GLU A 131 -17.41 -14.39 -22.81
C GLU A 131 -17.91 -15.69 -22.20
N ARG A 132 -17.85 -16.79 -22.96
CA ARG A 132 -18.29 -18.12 -22.50
C ARG A 132 -17.51 -18.59 -21.28
N LEU A 133 -16.18 -18.47 -21.29
CA LEU A 133 -15.36 -18.89 -20.15
C LEU A 133 -15.47 -17.93 -18.96
N GLN A 134 -15.66 -16.63 -19.20
CA GLN A 134 -15.94 -15.67 -18.12
C GLN A 134 -17.25 -16.03 -17.41
N ALA A 135 -18.33 -16.27 -18.17
CA ALA A 135 -19.62 -16.67 -17.63
C ALA A 135 -19.51 -17.99 -16.84
N ALA A 136 -18.80 -18.99 -17.38
CA ALA A 136 -18.60 -20.26 -16.68
C ALA A 136 -17.87 -20.09 -15.34
N LEU A 137 -16.87 -19.22 -15.26
CA LEU A 137 -16.15 -18.94 -14.01
C LEU A 137 -17.06 -18.23 -12.98
N ILE A 138 -17.86 -17.25 -13.43
CA ILE A 138 -18.82 -16.51 -12.60
C ILE A 138 -19.90 -17.46 -12.05
N GLU A 139 -20.56 -18.22 -12.94
CA GLU A 139 -21.64 -19.15 -12.57
C GLU A 139 -21.17 -20.25 -11.63
N ALA A 140 -19.92 -20.68 -11.76
CA ALA A 140 -19.36 -21.70 -10.88
C ALA A 140 -19.09 -21.19 -9.46
N ASN A 141 -19.11 -19.86 -9.23
CA ASN A 141 -18.85 -19.26 -7.92
C ASN A 141 -17.56 -19.81 -7.29
N VAL A 142 -16.48 -19.80 -8.08
CA VAL A 142 -15.25 -20.54 -7.78
C VAL A 142 -14.69 -20.16 -6.41
N LEU A 143 -14.61 -18.86 -6.11
CA LEU A 143 -14.01 -18.36 -4.86
C LEU A 143 -14.69 -18.97 -3.62
N HIS A 144 -16.03 -18.97 -3.60
CA HIS A 144 -16.80 -19.57 -2.51
C HIS A 144 -16.60 -21.10 -2.46
N ARG A 145 -16.62 -21.78 -3.61
CA ARG A 145 -16.52 -23.24 -3.67
C ARG A 145 -15.15 -23.81 -3.33
N ILE A 146 -14.08 -23.01 -3.43
CA ILE A 146 -12.72 -23.42 -3.03
C ILE A 146 -12.33 -22.89 -1.64
N ALA A 147 -13.22 -22.20 -0.93
CA ALA A 147 -12.93 -21.52 0.33
C ALA A 147 -12.28 -22.43 1.39
N ASP A 148 -12.78 -23.66 1.56
CA ASP A 148 -12.23 -24.63 2.51
C ASP A 148 -10.76 -24.97 2.22
N ALA A 149 -10.38 -24.97 0.93
CA ALA A 149 -9.00 -25.23 0.51
C ALA A 149 -8.08 -24.01 0.70
N LEU A 150 -8.64 -22.79 0.68
CA LEU A 150 -7.87 -21.55 0.89
C LEU A 150 -7.48 -21.34 2.35
N GLY A 151 -8.33 -21.76 3.30
CA GLY A 151 -8.21 -21.42 4.73
C GLY A 151 -6.79 -21.49 5.32
N PRO A 152 -6.04 -22.60 5.12
CA PRO A 152 -4.68 -22.72 5.65
C PRO A 152 -3.67 -21.68 5.13
N ALA A 153 -3.90 -21.09 3.96
CA ALA A 153 -3.00 -20.12 3.33
C ALA A 153 -3.35 -18.65 3.64
N LEU A 154 -4.45 -18.41 4.36
CA LEU A 154 -4.92 -17.06 4.71
C LEU A 154 -4.24 -16.54 5.99
N GLU A 155 -2.92 -16.35 5.93
CA GLU A 155 -2.08 -16.04 7.09
C GLU A 155 -1.96 -14.54 7.41
N SER A 156 -2.25 -13.67 6.43
CA SER A 156 -2.05 -12.22 6.61
C SER A 156 -3.11 -11.61 7.54
N PRO A 157 -2.70 -10.84 8.57
CA PRO A 157 -3.62 -10.18 9.48
C PRO A 157 -4.24 -8.90 8.90
N PHE A 158 -3.83 -8.47 7.71
CA PHE A 158 -4.36 -7.26 7.05
C PHE A 158 -5.36 -7.63 5.95
N PHE A 159 -4.91 -8.45 5.02
CA PHE A 159 -5.70 -9.00 3.92
C PHE A 159 -4.88 -10.07 3.20
N ASN A 160 -5.57 -11.00 2.54
CA ASN A 160 -4.97 -12.00 1.67
C ASN A 160 -5.40 -11.77 0.23
N GLY A 161 -4.45 -11.72 -0.70
CA GLY A 161 -4.73 -11.63 -2.13
C GLY A 161 -4.90 -13.01 -2.74
N VAL A 162 -6.03 -13.27 -3.40
CA VAL A 162 -6.32 -14.54 -4.07
C VAL A 162 -6.46 -14.29 -5.57
N ARG A 163 -5.57 -14.85 -6.38
CA ARG A 163 -5.73 -14.90 -7.84
C ARG A 163 -6.33 -16.22 -8.24
N ILE A 164 -7.33 -16.15 -9.12
CA ILE A 164 -7.85 -17.26 -9.90
C ILE A 164 -7.43 -17.08 -11.35
N PHE A 165 -6.81 -18.10 -11.95
CA PHE A 165 -6.45 -18.15 -13.35
C PHE A 165 -6.88 -19.48 -13.98
N TYR A 166 -7.63 -19.41 -15.08
CA TYR A 166 -8.18 -20.58 -15.74
C TYR A 166 -8.13 -20.47 -17.25
N GLY A 167 -7.72 -21.53 -17.93
CA GLY A 167 -7.75 -21.62 -19.39
C GLY A 167 -6.37 -21.82 -20.01
N GLY A 168 -6.28 -21.68 -21.33
CA GLY A 168 -5.08 -21.94 -22.11
C GLY A 168 -5.44 -22.33 -23.54
N ALA A 169 -4.55 -23.07 -24.21
CA ALA A 169 -4.85 -23.67 -25.50
C ALA A 169 -5.72 -24.94 -25.31
N PRO A 170 -6.54 -25.32 -26.29
CA PRO A 170 -7.27 -26.59 -26.26
C PRO A 170 -6.32 -27.77 -26.00
N GLY A 171 -6.65 -28.61 -25.02
CA GLY A 171 -5.81 -29.74 -24.58
C GLY A 171 -4.54 -29.37 -23.79
N SER A 172 -4.32 -28.08 -23.50
CA SER A 172 -3.20 -27.58 -22.68
C SER A 172 -3.64 -26.41 -21.79
N MET A 173 -4.73 -26.63 -21.04
CA MET A 173 -5.27 -25.65 -20.11
C MET A 173 -4.53 -25.66 -18.77
N THR A 174 -4.59 -24.53 -18.08
CA THR A 174 -4.08 -24.32 -16.72
C THR A 174 -5.25 -23.98 -15.80
N CYS A 175 -5.21 -24.53 -14.59
CA CYS A 175 -6.10 -24.19 -13.49
C CYS A 175 -5.19 -23.82 -12.32
N GLU A 176 -5.07 -22.54 -12.02
CA GLU A 176 -4.12 -22.02 -11.04
C GLU A 176 -4.83 -21.08 -10.07
N VAL A 177 -4.69 -21.39 -8.79
CA VAL A 177 -5.01 -20.49 -7.69
C VAL A 177 -3.72 -20.08 -7.02
N ARG A 178 -3.58 -18.77 -6.76
CA ARG A 178 -2.48 -18.24 -5.98
C ARG A 178 -2.98 -17.45 -4.79
N VAL A 179 -2.33 -17.63 -3.65
CA VAL A 179 -2.59 -16.88 -2.42
C VAL A 179 -1.34 -16.07 -2.09
N ASN A 180 -1.48 -14.76 -1.96
CA ASN A 180 -0.41 -13.81 -1.70
C ASN A 180 0.77 -13.89 -2.70
N GLY A 181 0.48 -14.30 -3.94
CA GLY A 181 1.46 -14.46 -5.02
C GLY A 181 2.05 -15.86 -5.15
N GLU A 182 1.85 -16.71 -4.15
CA GLU A 182 2.35 -18.09 -4.11
C GLU A 182 1.35 -19.08 -4.71
N TYR A 183 1.84 -20.13 -5.37
CA TYR A 183 0.99 -21.18 -5.91
C TYR A 183 0.35 -22.00 -4.78
N ASP A 184 -0.97 -22.11 -4.77
CA ASP A 184 -1.70 -22.93 -3.81
C ASP A 184 -2.16 -24.24 -4.48
N GLU A 185 -1.47 -25.33 -4.17
CA GLU A 185 -1.74 -26.66 -4.76
C GLU A 185 -3.14 -27.17 -4.38
N ALA A 186 -3.56 -26.98 -3.13
CA ALA A 186 -4.83 -27.48 -2.64
C ALA A 186 -6.02 -26.75 -3.28
N ALA A 187 -5.96 -25.42 -3.32
CA ALA A 187 -6.99 -24.60 -3.94
C ALA A 187 -7.02 -24.77 -5.46
N SER A 188 -5.85 -24.91 -6.11
CA SER A 188 -5.78 -25.21 -7.55
C SER A 188 -6.41 -26.58 -7.89
N ALA A 189 -6.14 -27.61 -7.08
CA ALA A 189 -6.75 -28.93 -7.24
C ALA A 189 -8.26 -28.89 -6.99
N ALA A 190 -8.72 -28.17 -5.96
CA ALA A 190 -10.14 -27.97 -5.68
C ALA A 190 -10.86 -27.27 -6.84
N MET A 191 -10.23 -26.24 -7.41
CA MET A 191 -10.75 -25.54 -8.58
C MET A 191 -10.82 -26.46 -9.82
N ALA A 192 -9.78 -27.27 -10.06
CA ALA A 192 -9.78 -28.21 -11.18
C ALA A 192 -10.90 -29.26 -11.06
N ALA A 193 -11.21 -29.68 -9.83
CA ALA A 193 -12.29 -30.63 -9.55
C ALA A 193 -13.71 -30.07 -9.82
N LEU A 194 -13.85 -28.75 -10.04
CA LEU A 194 -15.15 -28.14 -10.41
C LEU A 194 -15.63 -28.54 -11.81
N GLY A 195 -14.74 -29.07 -12.66
CA GLY A 195 -15.11 -29.55 -14.00
C GLY A 195 -15.62 -28.45 -14.93
N LEU A 196 -15.02 -27.25 -14.82
CA LEU A 196 -15.29 -26.13 -15.71
C LEU A 196 -15.05 -26.51 -17.17
N PRO A 197 -15.75 -25.87 -18.13
CA PRO A 197 -15.61 -26.24 -19.53
C PRO A 197 -14.21 -25.89 -20.07
N GLU A 198 -13.67 -26.75 -20.93
CA GLU A 198 -12.39 -26.50 -21.59
C GLU A 198 -12.51 -25.39 -22.65
N PRO A 199 -11.41 -24.65 -22.91
CA PRO A 199 -11.32 -23.75 -24.05
C PRO A 199 -11.30 -24.51 -25.39
N THR A 200 -11.98 -23.97 -26.40
CA THR A 200 -12.03 -24.43 -27.79
C THR A 200 -11.11 -23.64 -28.72
N ALA A 201 -10.68 -22.45 -28.28
CA ALA A 201 -9.61 -21.64 -28.84
C ALA A 201 -8.68 -21.19 -27.71
N PHE A 202 -7.52 -20.56 -28.00
CA PHE A 202 -6.70 -20.03 -26.91
C PHE A 202 -7.47 -18.93 -26.16
N THR A 203 -7.87 -19.24 -24.93
CA THR A 203 -8.59 -18.33 -24.05
C THR A 203 -8.16 -18.59 -22.61
N VAL A 204 -7.86 -17.51 -21.89
CA VAL A 204 -7.59 -17.53 -20.45
C VAL A 204 -8.51 -16.52 -19.77
N VAL A 205 -9.00 -16.85 -18.59
CA VAL A 205 -9.80 -15.97 -17.74
C VAL A 205 -9.12 -15.83 -16.39
N ARG A 206 -9.23 -14.64 -15.81
CA ARG A 206 -8.67 -14.36 -14.49
C ARG A 206 -9.63 -13.54 -13.63
N LEU A 207 -9.51 -13.74 -12.33
CA LEU A 207 -10.18 -12.97 -11.29
C LEU A 207 -9.20 -12.75 -10.15
N PHE A 208 -9.33 -11.63 -9.46
CA PHE A 208 -8.59 -11.35 -8.24
C PHE A 208 -9.56 -11.00 -7.11
N ALA A 209 -9.26 -11.45 -5.90
CA ALA A 209 -9.99 -11.10 -4.70
C ALA A 209 -9.04 -10.66 -3.58
N LEU A 210 -9.43 -9.67 -2.80
CA LEU A 210 -8.82 -9.35 -1.52
C LEU A 210 -9.74 -9.82 -0.40
N LEU A 211 -9.21 -10.66 0.48
CA LEU A 211 -9.91 -11.18 1.65
C LEU A 211 -9.44 -10.42 2.89
N LEU A 212 -10.33 -9.65 3.48
CA LEU A 212 -10.12 -8.86 4.70
C LEU A 212 -10.62 -9.66 5.90
N PRO A 213 -9.88 -9.68 7.03
CA PRO A 213 -10.38 -10.27 8.27
C PRO A 213 -11.73 -9.65 8.64
N ALA A 214 -12.67 -10.45 9.13
CA ALA A 214 -13.91 -9.92 9.70
C ALA A 214 -13.57 -9.02 10.89
N SER A 215 -14.18 -7.84 10.97
CA SER A 215 -14.09 -6.98 12.16
C SER A 215 -14.75 -7.67 13.35
N ALA A 216 -14.18 -7.50 14.54
CA ALA A 216 -14.67 -8.15 15.78
C ALA A 216 -16.14 -7.82 16.12
N ASP A 217 -16.69 -6.74 15.56
CA ASP A 217 -18.09 -6.33 15.73
C ASP A 217 -19.09 -7.22 14.95
N ASP A 218 -18.64 -8.06 14.02
CA ASP A 218 -19.48 -8.94 13.21
C ASP A 218 -19.52 -10.40 13.71
N THR A 219 -18.88 -10.70 14.84
CA THR A 219 -18.84 -12.07 15.40
C THR A 219 -19.17 -12.10 16.88
N ASP A 220 -20.35 -12.64 17.19
CA ASP A 220 -20.76 -13.04 18.54
C ASP A 220 -19.88 -14.20 19.03
N ASP A 221 -19.23 -13.96 20.18
CA ASP A 221 -18.61 -14.85 21.18
C ASP A 221 -17.46 -15.85 20.85
N THR A 222 -16.38 -15.64 21.64
CA THR A 222 -15.41 -16.58 22.25
C THR A 222 -14.43 -17.36 21.34
N ASP A 223 -13.12 -17.08 21.43
CA ASP A 223 -12.24 -17.65 22.46
C ASP A 223 -10.77 -17.17 22.34
N ASP A 224 -10.10 -17.12 23.48
CA ASP A 224 -8.68 -16.84 23.70
C ASP A 224 -7.74 -17.85 23.00
N HIS A 225 -6.63 -17.38 22.40
CA HIS A 225 -5.25 -17.65 22.88
C HIS A 225 -4.12 -17.49 21.85
N HIS A 226 -3.06 -16.82 22.35
CA HIS A 226 -1.61 -17.02 22.11
C HIS A 226 -0.95 -16.55 20.80
N GLY A 227 -0.15 -15.49 20.97
CA GLY A 227 0.82 -15.04 19.99
C GLY A 227 2.00 -15.98 19.79
N HIS A 228 2.54 -15.94 18.58
CA HIS A 228 3.89 -16.37 18.28
C HIS A 228 4.50 -15.43 17.23
N SER A 229 5.56 -14.74 17.64
CA SER A 229 6.50 -14.11 16.73
C SER A 229 7.17 -15.20 15.90
N CYS A 230 7.10 -15.11 14.57
CA CYS A 230 8.02 -15.83 13.71
C CYS A 230 8.55 -14.87 12.65
N GLY A 231 9.83 -14.52 12.78
CA GLY A 231 10.54 -13.75 11.78
C GLY A 231 10.79 -14.63 10.56
N CYS A 232 10.38 -14.14 9.39
CA CYS A 232 10.75 -14.74 8.12
C CYS A 232 11.71 -13.79 7.38
N SER A 233 12.86 -14.36 7.00
CA SER A 233 13.95 -13.71 6.27
C SER A 233 13.86 -14.09 4.78
N CYS A 234 13.05 -13.40 3.99
CA CYS A 234 13.14 -13.44 2.53
C CYS A 234 12.41 -12.25 1.91
N GLY A 235 13.12 -11.50 1.06
CA GLY A 235 12.59 -10.36 0.31
C GLY A 235 13.46 -9.13 0.53
N GLY A 236 14.20 -8.72 -0.50
CA GLY A 236 14.95 -7.47 -0.47
C GLY A 236 14.03 -6.32 -0.06
N HIS A 237 14.48 -5.52 0.90
CA HIS A 237 13.73 -4.38 1.44
C HIS A 237 13.28 -3.45 0.32
N LEU A 238 11.97 -3.24 0.22
CA LEU A 238 11.44 -1.98 -0.27
C LEU A 238 11.92 -0.89 0.68
N ASP A 239 12.36 0.23 0.12
CA ASP A 239 12.92 1.34 0.88
C ASP A 239 11.92 1.84 1.96
N PRO A 240 12.16 1.55 3.26
CA PRO A 240 11.32 2.00 4.36
C PRO A 240 11.53 3.49 4.67
N GLU A 241 12.22 4.24 3.81
CA GLU A 241 12.45 5.67 3.96
C GLU A 241 11.29 6.54 3.44
N HIS A 242 10.37 5.99 2.63
CA HIS A 242 9.11 6.64 2.23
C HIS A 242 7.76 5.98 2.63
N PRO A 243 7.51 5.64 3.91
CA PRO A 243 6.20 5.26 4.41
C PRO A 243 5.67 6.31 5.39
N GLY A 244 4.50 6.87 5.13
CA GLY A 244 3.85 7.68 6.15
C GLY A 244 2.73 8.59 5.69
N PHE A 245 1.96 9.07 6.66
CA PHE A 245 1.05 10.19 6.45
C PHE A 245 1.87 11.43 6.15
N GLU A 246 1.91 11.79 4.87
CA GLU A 246 2.67 12.93 4.40
C GLU A 246 1.84 14.20 4.51
N ILE A 247 2.33 15.14 5.31
CA ILE A 247 1.76 16.48 5.37
C ILE A 247 2.47 17.34 4.32
N SER A 248 1.71 17.76 3.31
CA SER A 248 2.27 18.36 2.08
C SER A 248 3.04 19.66 2.32
N GLU A 249 2.63 20.46 3.32
CA GLU A 249 3.23 21.77 3.58
C GLU A 249 3.42 22.03 5.08
N PRO A 250 4.48 22.77 5.49
CA PRO A 250 4.55 23.35 6.82
C PRO A 250 3.36 24.27 7.07
N HIS A 251 2.81 24.27 8.29
CA HIS A 251 1.64 25.08 8.66
C HIS A 251 1.80 26.55 8.26
N LEU A 252 2.95 27.18 8.53
CA LEU A 252 3.23 28.57 8.16
C LEU A 252 3.28 28.84 6.65
N LEU A 253 3.59 27.84 5.82
CA LEU A 253 3.54 27.98 4.36
C LEU A 253 2.14 27.67 3.82
N ALA A 254 1.41 26.74 4.45
CA ALA A 254 0.04 26.42 4.10
C ALA A 254 -0.91 27.62 4.27
N GLU A 255 -0.64 28.50 5.23
CA GLU A 255 -1.39 29.74 5.44
C GLU A 255 -1.16 30.82 4.36
N LEU A 256 -0.08 30.71 3.58
CA LEU A 256 0.25 31.70 2.55
C LEU A 256 -0.51 31.45 1.25
N SER A 257 -0.93 32.54 0.60
CA SER A 257 -1.48 32.48 -0.75
C SER A 257 -0.46 31.87 -1.73
N PRO A 258 -0.90 31.19 -2.81
CA PRO A 258 0.02 30.62 -3.82
C PRO A 258 0.99 31.65 -4.40
N GLU A 259 0.52 32.89 -4.61
CA GLU A 259 1.33 34.00 -5.11
C GLU A 259 2.40 34.47 -4.11
N GLU A 260 2.11 34.39 -2.81
CA GLU A 260 3.10 34.68 -1.78
C GLU A 260 4.10 33.55 -1.60
N ARG A 261 3.65 32.29 -1.65
CA ARG A 261 4.55 31.13 -1.64
C ARG A 261 5.56 31.21 -2.78
N ALA A 262 5.10 31.45 -4.01
CA ALA A 262 5.95 31.59 -5.18
C ALA A 262 6.97 32.75 -5.07
N ARG A 263 6.63 33.83 -4.33
CA ARG A 263 7.53 34.97 -4.11
C ARG A 263 8.53 34.76 -2.97
N ARG A 264 8.15 34.01 -1.95
CA ARG A 264 8.93 33.90 -0.70
C ARG A 264 9.79 32.63 -0.65
N ILE A 265 9.35 31.53 -1.24
CA ILE A 265 10.11 30.27 -1.26
C ILE A 265 11.33 30.44 -2.17
N ARG A 266 12.52 30.29 -1.59
CA ARG A 266 13.82 30.38 -2.28
C ARG A 266 14.38 29.00 -2.62
N THR A 267 14.09 28.02 -1.77
CA THR A 267 14.48 26.63 -1.95
C THR A 267 13.24 25.80 -1.67
N ASP A 268 12.91 24.93 -2.61
CA ASP A 268 11.80 23.98 -2.52
C ASP A 268 12.32 22.62 -2.99
N THR A 269 12.55 21.74 -2.03
CA THR A 269 12.94 20.35 -2.27
C THR A 269 12.06 19.46 -1.42
N ASP A 270 12.01 18.17 -1.74
CA ASP A 270 11.24 17.18 -0.97
C ASP A 270 11.64 17.15 0.52
N VAL A 271 12.87 17.52 0.86
CA VAL A 271 13.44 17.43 2.21
C VAL A 271 13.52 18.78 2.90
N LEU A 272 13.82 19.86 2.17
CA LEU A 272 14.13 21.18 2.72
C LEU A 272 13.37 22.28 1.97
N LYS A 273 12.66 23.12 2.71
CA LYS A 273 12.04 24.36 2.22
C LYS A 273 12.63 25.57 2.93
N ILE A 274 13.11 26.55 2.17
CA ILE A 274 13.61 27.83 2.70
C ILE A 274 12.74 28.94 2.15
N ALA A 275 12.02 29.63 3.03
CA ALA A 275 11.14 30.73 2.68
C ALA A 275 11.60 32.03 3.33
N LYS A 276 11.86 33.04 2.50
CA LYS A 276 12.27 34.37 2.90
C LYS A 276 11.22 34.99 3.82
N ASP A 277 11.68 35.52 4.96
CA ASP A 277 10.84 36.19 5.96
C ASP A 277 9.75 35.28 6.57
N VAL A 278 9.91 33.94 6.43
CA VAL A 278 8.99 32.94 7.00
C VAL A 278 9.75 31.89 7.81
N GLY A 279 10.74 31.21 7.23
CA GLY A 279 11.51 30.20 7.96
C GLY A 279 12.23 29.18 7.08
N ASN A 280 12.97 28.29 7.76
CA ASN A 280 13.59 27.11 7.18
C ASN A 280 12.86 25.89 7.72
N PHE A 281 12.44 24.99 6.85
CA PHE A 281 11.62 23.85 7.20
C PHE A 281 12.27 22.58 6.68
N LEU A 282 12.48 21.63 7.58
CA LEU A 282 13.01 20.31 7.27
C LEU A 282 11.89 19.29 7.39
N LYS A 283 11.74 18.44 6.38
CA LYS A 283 10.86 17.28 6.43
C LYS A 283 11.51 16.18 7.25
N VAL A 284 10.77 15.63 8.21
CA VAL A 284 11.25 14.67 9.20
C VAL A 284 10.23 13.56 9.43
N ARG A 285 10.69 12.48 10.07
CA ARG A 285 9.89 11.32 10.45
C ARG A 285 9.49 11.42 11.91
N LEU A 286 8.21 11.22 12.18
CA LEU A 286 7.65 11.01 13.52
C LEU A 286 7.13 9.57 13.62
N PRO A 287 7.88 8.65 14.24
CA PRO A 287 7.41 7.29 14.50
C PRO A 287 6.45 7.26 15.70
N ILE A 288 5.35 6.53 15.56
CA ILE A 288 4.30 6.37 16.57
C ILE A 288 4.04 4.89 16.74
N ARG A 289 4.27 4.36 17.94
CA ARG A 289 4.05 2.93 18.21
C ARG A 289 2.59 2.67 18.53
N LEU A 290 2.04 1.62 17.93
CA LEU A 290 0.67 1.18 18.14
C LEU A 290 0.61 0.01 19.13
N ASP A 291 -0.52 -0.12 19.83
CA ASP A 291 -0.75 -1.19 20.82
C ASP A 291 -0.77 -2.60 20.20
N ASP A 292 -1.04 -2.71 18.90
CA ASP A 292 -0.98 -3.97 18.15
C ASP A 292 0.42 -4.32 17.62
N GLY A 293 1.45 -3.63 18.10
CA GLY A 293 2.85 -3.88 17.76
C GLY A 293 3.33 -3.21 16.48
N ARG A 294 2.44 -2.57 15.70
CA ARG A 294 2.80 -1.79 14.52
C ARG A 294 3.42 -0.44 14.91
N THR A 295 4.08 0.21 13.95
CA THR A 295 4.56 1.59 14.05
C THR A 295 4.04 2.37 12.85
N VAL A 296 3.38 3.48 13.08
CA VAL A 296 2.98 4.43 12.04
C VAL A 296 4.05 5.51 11.96
N VAL A 297 4.41 5.91 10.75
CA VAL A 297 5.34 7.03 10.56
C VAL A 297 4.58 8.21 9.95
N TYR A 298 4.69 9.39 10.56
CA TYR A 298 4.23 10.64 9.96
C TYR A 298 5.42 11.35 9.30
N LEU A 299 5.25 11.81 8.06
CA LEU A 299 6.20 12.70 7.40
C LEU A 299 5.70 14.14 7.55
N LEU A 300 6.41 14.91 8.36
CA LEU A 300 5.99 16.24 8.77
C LEU A 300 7.16 17.22 8.71
N TRP A 301 6.86 18.51 8.89
CA TRP A 301 7.81 19.60 8.80
C TRP A 301 8.20 20.12 10.17
N VAL A 302 9.49 20.42 10.33
CA VAL A 302 10.07 21.05 11.51
C VAL A 302 10.74 22.35 11.10
N TYR A 303 10.44 23.44 11.82
CA TYR A 303 11.15 24.70 11.69
C TYR A 303 12.54 24.61 12.29
N LEU A 304 13.53 25.09 11.53
CA LEU A 304 14.92 25.21 11.94
C LEU A 304 15.34 26.67 12.02
N ARG A 305 16.09 27.00 13.07
CA ARG A 305 16.84 28.26 13.14
C ARG A 305 17.85 28.31 11.98
N ALA A 306 18.12 29.51 11.48
CA ALA A 306 18.99 29.70 10.31
C ALA A 306 20.38 29.05 10.52
N GLU A 307 20.95 29.18 11.71
CA GLU A 307 22.28 28.62 12.00
C GLU A 307 22.28 27.08 11.93
N VAL A 308 21.17 26.44 12.29
CA VAL A 308 21.01 24.98 12.23
C VAL A 308 20.80 24.51 10.79
N ALA A 309 20.01 25.25 10.01
CA ALA A 309 19.78 24.95 8.60
C ALA A 309 21.08 25.09 7.77
N ASP A 310 21.85 26.15 8.02
CA ASP A 310 23.14 26.37 7.35
C ASP A 310 24.14 25.27 7.70
N GLU A 311 24.22 24.87 8.97
CA GLU A 311 25.07 23.77 9.43
C GLU A 311 24.66 22.41 8.83
N LEU A 312 23.35 22.15 8.74
CA LEU A 312 22.80 20.95 8.10
C LEU A 312 23.22 20.89 6.62
N VAL A 313 23.02 21.97 5.86
CA VAL A 313 23.41 22.04 4.44
C VAL A 313 24.92 21.84 4.29
N ARG A 314 25.73 22.47 5.15
CA ARG A 314 27.18 22.30 5.14
C ARG A 314 27.59 20.84 5.37
N ARG A 315 27.05 20.19 6.40
CA ARG A 315 27.34 18.78 6.72
C ARG A 315 26.94 17.81 5.64
N VAL A 316 25.78 18.04 5.01
CA VAL A 316 25.33 17.24 3.86
C VAL A 316 26.33 17.36 2.70
N ASN A 317 26.76 18.58 2.37
CA ASN A 317 27.75 18.81 1.31
C ASN A 317 29.12 18.17 1.64
N ASP A 318 29.52 18.20 2.91
CA ASP A 318 30.78 17.63 3.39
C ASP A 318 30.72 16.11 3.63
N SER A 319 29.54 15.48 3.45
CA SER A 319 29.28 14.06 3.78
C SER A 319 29.57 13.68 5.25
N ASP A 320 29.39 14.64 6.18
CA ASP A 320 29.62 14.51 7.63
C ASP A 320 28.33 14.73 8.43
N ILE A 321 27.26 14.06 8.00
CA ILE A 321 25.92 14.22 8.60
C ILE A 321 25.57 13.11 9.59
N GLU A 322 26.26 11.97 9.53
CA GLU A 322 25.95 10.83 10.38
C GLU A 322 26.15 11.15 11.86
N GLY A 323 25.13 10.83 12.67
CA GLY A 323 25.14 11.11 14.11
C GLY A 323 24.92 12.58 14.50
N PHE A 324 24.68 13.47 13.53
CA PHE A 324 24.36 14.87 13.82
C PHE A 324 23.01 14.98 14.55
N ARG A 325 22.99 15.67 15.69
CA ARG A 325 21.77 15.93 16.46
C ARG A 325 21.55 17.43 16.59
N PHE A 326 20.31 17.85 16.38
CA PHE A 326 19.96 19.27 16.43
C PHE A 326 18.50 19.48 16.82
N GLU A 327 18.18 20.70 17.24
CA GLU A 327 16.86 21.07 17.72
C GLU A 327 16.05 21.80 16.64
N GLY A 328 14.73 21.63 16.70
CA GLY A 328 13.76 22.37 15.90
C GLY A 328 12.41 22.49 16.60
N LEU A 329 11.42 23.05 15.89
CA LEU A 329 10.04 23.16 16.37
C LEU A 329 9.08 22.48 15.39
N LEU A 330 8.19 21.61 15.88
CA LEU A 330 7.18 20.97 15.05
C LEU A 330 6.32 22.01 14.32
N CYS A 331 6.07 21.84 13.02
CA CYS A 331 5.36 22.82 12.19
C CYS A 331 4.13 22.24 11.52
N ASN A 332 3.58 21.15 12.04
CA ASN A 332 2.31 20.61 11.59
C ASN A 332 1.45 20.23 12.79
N THR A 333 0.13 20.25 12.55
CA THR A 333 -0.82 19.52 13.39
C THR A 333 -0.71 18.05 13.07
N VAL A 334 -0.90 17.19 14.08
CA VAL A 334 -0.81 15.73 13.93
C VAL A 334 -2.04 15.13 14.57
N GLU A 335 -2.98 14.63 13.78
CA GLU A 335 -4.15 13.90 14.30
C GLU A 335 -3.70 12.59 14.98
N PRO A 336 -4.34 12.19 16.10
CA PRO A 336 -5.52 12.80 16.74
C PRO A 336 -5.20 13.97 17.71
N TRP A 337 -3.92 14.32 17.88
CA TRP A 337 -3.50 15.33 18.86
C TRP A 337 -3.64 16.78 18.37
N GLY A 338 -3.89 16.99 17.07
CA GLY A 338 -4.21 18.29 16.49
C GLY A 338 -3.14 19.35 16.74
N GLU A 339 -3.56 20.52 17.23
CA GLU A 339 -2.71 21.68 17.50
C GLU A 339 -1.90 21.57 18.79
N ASP A 340 -2.18 20.59 19.66
CA ASP A 340 -1.52 20.48 20.97
C ASP A 340 -0.02 20.17 20.85
N VAL A 341 0.41 19.59 19.72
CA VAL A 341 1.82 19.33 19.41
C VAL A 341 2.45 20.39 18.51
N LEU A 342 1.66 21.36 18.03
CA LEU A 342 2.17 22.39 17.13
C LEU A 342 3.19 23.27 17.85
N ARG A 343 4.36 23.48 17.23
CA ARG A 343 5.52 24.18 17.80
C ARG A 343 6.18 23.47 18.98
N ALA A 344 5.87 22.20 19.24
CA ALA A 344 6.59 21.42 20.23
C ALA A 344 8.09 21.37 19.89
N PRO A 345 8.98 21.59 20.87
CA PRO A 345 10.43 21.45 20.67
C PRO A 345 10.80 20.00 20.40
N VAL A 346 11.61 19.76 19.38
CA VAL A 346 12.04 18.42 18.97
C VAL A 346 13.55 18.34 18.85
N VAL A 347 14.11 17.20 19.21
CA VAL A 347 15.49 16.82 18.92
C VAL A 347 15.47 15.84 17.76
N LEU A 348 16.17 16.21 16.70
CA LEU A 348 16.27 15.47 15.45
C LEU A 348 17.60 14.73 15.36
N GLY A 349 17.61 13.59 14.67
CA GLY A 349 18.82 12.84 14.37
C GLY A 349 18.57 11.68 13.39
N GLY A 350 19.52 10.74 13.32
CA GLY A 350 19.37 9.51 12.52
C GLY A 350 19.55 9.69 11.01
N GLN A 351 20.10 10.83 10.58
CA GLN A 351 20.45 11.12 9.20
C GLN A 351 21.65 10.25 8.78
N ARG A 352 21.60 9.76 7.54
CA ARG A 352 22.72 9.08 6.88
C ARG A 352 22.62 9.34 5.38
N VAL A 353 23.75 9.30 4.70
CA VAL A 353 23.78 9.25 3.24
C VAL A 353 23.61 7.79 2.83
N ASN A 354 22.60 7.52 2.03
CA ASN A 354 22.32 6.20 1.50
C ASN A 354 23.35 5.81 0.43
N PRO A 355 23.52 4.50 0.14
CA PRO A 355 24.46 4.04 -0.89
C PRO A 355 24.23 4.62 -2.29
N ASP A 356 23.00 5.07 -2.59
CA ASP A 356 22.62 5.73 -3.84
C ASP A 356 22.89 7.25 -3.85
N GLY A 357 23.44 7.80 -2.76
CA GLY A 357 23.72 9.21 -2.58
C GLY A 357 22.53 10.05 -2.09
N SER A 358 21.36 9.45 -1.87
CA SER A 358 20.22 10.14 -1.26
C SER A 358 20.42 10.35 0.25
N LEU A 359 19.71 11.33 0.83
CA LEU A 359 19.78 11.62 2.27
C LEU A 359 18.52 11.06 2.95
N ARG A 360 18.72 10.21 3.97
CA ARG A 360 17.62 9.75 4.83
C ARG A 360 17.01 10.92 5.60
N TYR A 361 15.67 11.00 5.63
CA TYR A 361 14.97 11.99 6.46
C TYR A 361 15.43 11.92 7.91
N SER A 362 15.54 13.08 8.56
CA SER A 362 15.79 13.11 10.00
C SER A 362 14.60 12.54 10.75
N GLU A 363 14.85 11.89 11.88
CA GLU A 363 13.83 11.34 12.75
C GLU A 363 13.71 12.21 14.01
N ILE A 364 12.47 12.41 14.49
CA ILE A 364 12.24 12.98 15.82
C ILE A 364 12.59 11.91 16.84
N LEU A 365 13.65 12.17 17.60
CA LEU A 365 14.15 11.23 18.60
C LEU A 365 13.53 11.52 19.98
N GLU A 366 13.46 12.80 20.34
CA GLU A 366 13.05 13.25 21.67
C GLU A 366 12.30 14.58 21.58
N SER A 367 11.49 14.86 22.58
CA SER A 367 10.83 16.16 22.78
C SER A 367 10.75 16.47 24.26
N SER A 368 10.90 17.75 24.62
CA SER A 368 10.60 18.21 25.98
C SER A 368 9.13 18.60 26.16
N ASP A 369 8.34 18.55 25.10
CA ASP A 369 6.89 18.69 25.20
C ASP A 369 6.28 17.43 25.83
N PRO A 370 5.44 17.54 26.88
CA PRO A 370 4.91 16.38 27.56
C PRO A 370 4.08 15.47 26.66
N LEU A 371 3.28 16.02 25.73
CA LEU A 371 2.43 15.22 24.86
C LEU A 371 3.26 14.53 23.79
N LEU A 372 4.13 15.28 23.10
CA LEU A 372 4.99 14.71 22.06
C LEU A 372 6.00 13.70 22.63
N SER A 373 6.49 13.91 23.85
CA SER A 373 7.29 12.90 24.56
C SER A 373 6.51 11.60 24.72
N ARG A 374 5.23 11.66 25.16
CA ARG A 374 4.38 10.47 25.29
C ARG A 374 4.11 9.82 23.93
N ILE A 375 3.88 10.60 22.88
CA ILE A 375 3.71 10.09 21.50
C ILE A 375 4.90 9.21 21.08
N LEU A 376 6.12 9.65 21.39
CA LEU A 376 7.35 8.92 21.07
C LEU A 376 7.58 7.69 21.99
N THR A 377 7.25 7.82 23.28
CA THR A 377 7.64 6.84 24.32
C THR A 377 6.56 5.83 24.71
N GLU A 378 5.29 6.08 24.41
CA GLU A 378 4.16 5.19 24.70
C GLU A 378 3.70 4.46 23.44
N THR A 379 2.82 3.48 23.64
CA THR A 379 2.03 2.85 22.58
C THR A 379 0.62 3.47 22.57
N TRP A 380 -0.02 3.49 21.41
CA TRP A 380 -1.32 4.13 21.22
C TRP A 380 -2.32 3.18 20.54
N PRO A 381 -3.62 3.27 20.85
CA PRO A 381 -4.63 2.51 20.14
C PRO A 381 -4.57 2.81 18.64
N ALA A 382 -4.51 1.74 17.84
CA ALA A 382 -4.44 1.86 16.39
C ALA A 382 -5.64 2.63 15.81
N GLU A 383 -6.83 2.41 16.38
CA GLU A 383 -8.06 3.09 16.02
C GLU A 383 -8.00 4.60 16.21
N ASP A 384 -7.36 5.06 17.29
CA ASP A 384 -7.22 6.49 17.59
C ASP A 384 -6.22 7.18 16.66
N VAL A 385 -5.11 6.50 16.34
CA VAL A 385 -4.03 7.07 15.52
C VAL A 385 -4.35 7.03 14.02
N LEU A 386 -4.97 5.94 13.56
CA LEU A 386 -5.29 5.73 12.16
C LEU A 386 -6.69 6.29 11.81
N GLY A 387 -7.67 6.22 12.72
CA GLY A 387 -9.07 6.57 12.45
C GLY A 387 -9.65 5.72 11.31
N ASP A 388 -10.42 6.35 10.41
CA ASP A 388 -10.98 5.75 9.17
C ASP A 388 -9.90 5.13 8.24
N ARG A 389 -8.63 5.46 8.50
CA ARG A 389 -7.51 4.95 7.71
C ARG A 389 -7.10 3.55 8.18
N ASP A 390 -7.50 3.09 9.37
CA ASP A 390 -7.25 1.70 9.80
C ASP A 390 -8.00 0.75 8.86
N PRO A 391 -7.30 -0.08 8.07
CA PRO A 391 -7.95 -0.99 7.14
C PRO A 391 -8.91 -1.98 7.81
N ARG A 392 -8.80 -2.20 9.13
CA ARG A 392 -9.68 -3.08 9.92
C ARG A 392 -10.98 -2.40 10.36
N LEU A 393 -10.98 -1.08 10.49
CA LEU A 393 -12.14 -0.29 10.93
C LEU A 393 -12.98 0.22 9.75
N ARG A 394 -12.57 -0.10 8.52
CA ARG A 394 -13.34 0.19 7.31
C ARG A 394 -14.49 -0.81 7.21
N THR A 395 -15.54 -0.59 8.01
CA THR A 395 -16.84 -1.25 7.89
C THR A 395 -17.50 -0.85 6.55
N PRO A 396 -18.36 -1.70 5.94
CA PRO A 396 -19.01 -1.45 4.66
C PRO A 396 -19.84 -0.16 4.59
#